data_AF-A0A9X2HN35-F1
#
_entry.id   AF-A0A9X2HN35-F1
#
_cell.length_a   1.000
_cell.length_b   1.000
_cell.length_c   1.000
_cell.angle_alpha   90.00
_cell.angle_beta   90.00
_cell.angle_gamma   90.00
#
_symmetry.space_group_name_H-M   'P 1'
#
loop_
_entity.id
_entity.type
_entity.pdbx_description
1 polymer ?
#
loop_
_entity_poly.entity_id
_entity_poly.type
_entity_poly.pdbx_seq_one_letter_code
_entity_poly.pdbx_strand_id
1 'polypeptide(L)' 'MRAVTHIPPTKPPSRAHKLAQEARNCLSIAVGQKDSDFAADLIDEAIRLAARARELAA' A
#
# COMPACT_ATOMS: atom_id res chain seq x y z
N MET A 1 23.99 -32.31 -3.08
CA MET A 1 22.55 -32.22 -3.44
C MET A 1 21.91 -31.17 -2.54
N ARG A 2 21.42 -30.05 -3.09
CA ARG A 2 20.89 -28.93 -2.30
C ARG A 2 19.37 -29.04 -2.31
N ALA A 3 18.76 -29.25 -1.14
CA ALA A 3 17.32 -29.36 -1.00
C ALA A 3 16.66 -28.04 -1.42
N VAL A 4 15.83 -28.08 -2.47
CA VAL A 4 14.96 -26.97 -2.84
C VAL A 4 13.80 -26.99 -1.85
N THR A 5 13.81 -26.09 -0.89
CA THR A 5 12.67 -25.85 -0.01
C THR A 5 11.51 -25.34 -0.85
N HIS A 6 10.50 -26.19 -1.04
CA HIS A 6 9.22 -25.78 -1.59
C HIS A 6 8.56 -24.82 -0.59
N ILE A 7 8.66 -23.52 -0.83
CA ILE A 7 7.91 -22.51 -0.08
C ILE A 7 6.46 -22.64 -0.54
N PRO A 8 5.51 -23.04 0.34
CA PRO A 8 4.12 -23.14 -0.05
C PRO A 8 3.62 -21.75 -0.50
N PRO A 9 2.71 -21.66 -1.49
CA PRO A 9 2.20 -20.38 -1.95
C PRO A 9 1.56 -19.66 -0.77
N THR A 10 2.13 -18.52 -0.39
CA THR A 10 1.52 -17.63 0.60
C THR A 10 0.15 -17.22 0.08
N LYS A 11 -0.87 -17.22 0.96
CA LYS A 11 -2.20 -16.74 0.58
C LYS A 11 -2.05 -15.36 -0.08
N PRO A 12 -2.75 -15.11 -1.20
CA PRO A 12 -2.65 -13.82 -1.87
C PRO A 12 -2.97 -12.70 -0.87
N PRO A 13 -2.26 -11.56 -0.94
CA PRO A 13 -2.47 -10.48 0.01
C PRO A 13 -3.92 -10.02 -0.04
N SER A 14 -4.51 -9.82 1.15
CA SER A 14 -5.89 -9.36 1.28
C SER A 14 -6.06 -8.01 0.59
N ARG A 15 -7.29 -7.68 0.18
CA ARG A 15 -7.59 -6.36 -0.40
C ARG A 15 -7.22 -5.23 0.57
N ALA A 16 -7.47 -5.42 1.87
CA ALA A 16 -7.05 -4.47 2.90
C ALA A 16 -5.53 -4.24 2.88
N HIS A 17 -4.73 -5.31 2.75
CA HIS A 17 -3.27 -5.19 2.65
C HIS A 17 -2.83 -4.42 1.40
N LYS A 18 -3.45 -4.69 0.24
CA LYS A 18 -3.15 -3.97 -1.00
C LYS A 18 -3.44 -2.47 -0.88
N LEU A 19 -4.59 -2.10 -0.32
CA LEU A 19 -4.95 -0.68 -0.11
C LEU A 19 -4.00 0.01 0.88
N ALA A 20 -3.60 -0.67 1.95
CA ALA A 20 -2.62 -0.14 2.88
C ALA A 20 -1.24 0.05 2.23
N GLN A 21 -0.86 -0.82 1.28
CA GLN A 21 0.36 -0.63 0.50
C GLN A 21 0.27 0.57 -0.43
N GLU A 22 -0.84 0.74 -1.16
CA GLU A 22 -0.99 1.89 -2.05
C GLU A 22 -1.03 3.21 -1.28
N ALA A 23 -1.63 3.26 -0.09
CA ALA A 23 -1.55 4.43 0.79
C ALA A 23 -0.09 4.82 1.12
N ARG A 24 0.77 3.83 1.39
CA ARG A 24 2.21 4.09 1.61
C ARG A 24 2.93 4.55 0.36
N ASN A 25 2.54 4.03 -0.81
CA ASN A 25 3.11 4.45 -2.10
C ASN A 25 2.77 5.93 -2.35
N CYS A 26 1.51 6.33 -2.17
CA CYS A 26 1.08 7.73 -2.30
C CYS A 26 1.93 8.67 -1.43
N LEU A 27 2.12 8.34 -0.15
CA LEU A 27 2.98 9.15 0.75
C LEU A 27 4.44 9.18 0.29
N SER A 28 4.99 8.05 -0.13
CA SER A 28 6.37 7.96 -0.63
C SER A 28 6.61 8.85 -1.84
N ILE A 29 5.61 8.93 -2.74
CA ILE A 29 5.68 9.78 -3.93
C ILE A 29 5.51 11.25 -3.53
N ALA A 30 4.55 11.58 -2.65
CA ALA A 30 4.26 12.94 -2.22
C ALA A 30 5.48 13.65 -1.62
N VAL A 31 6.27 12.95 -0.79
CA VAL A 31 7.48 13.51 -0.14
C VAL A 31 8.54 13.94 -1.15
N GLY A 32 8.60 13.28 -2.31
CA GLY A 32 9.56 13.61 -3.38
C GLY A 32 9.10 14.70 -4.33
N GLN A 33 7.88 15.22 -4.19
CA GLN A 33 7.29 16.12 -5.18
C GLN A 33 7.54 17.59 -4.93
N LYS A 34 7.74 18.32 -6.03
CA LYS A 34 7.93 19.78 -6.03
C LYS A 34 6.62 20.53 -6.24
N ASP A 35 5.67 19.90 -6.91
CA ASP A 35 4.32 20.42 -7.10
C ASP A 35 3.52 20.18 -5.82
N SER A 36 3.17 21.27 -5.13
CA SER A 36 2.47 21.23 -3.85
C SER A 36 1.04 20.72 -3.98
N ASP A 37 0.37 21.03 -5.09
CA ASP A 37 -1.03 20.66 -5.29
C ASP A 37 -1.11 19.16 -5.58
N PHE A 38 -0.22 18.67 -6.44
CA PHE A 38 -0.11 17.24 -6.69
C PHE A 38 0.31 16.44 -5.45
N ALA A 39 1.21 16.99 -4.61
CA ALA A 39 1.58 16.35 -3.34
C ALA A 39 0.40 16.29 -2.38
N ALA A 40 -0.44 17.34 -2.32
CA ALA A 40 -1.65 17.35 -1.51
C ALA A 40 -2.65 16.28 -1.97
N ASP A 41 -2.90 16.18 -3.28
CA ASP A 41 -3.79 15.15 -3.85
C ASP A 41 -3.35 13.73 -3.47
N LEU A 42 -2.05 13.46 -3.49
CA LEU A 42 -1.50 12.17 -3.08
C LEU A 42 -1.68 11.89 -1.58
N ILE A 43 -1.55 12.91 -0.73
CA ILE A 43 -1.75 12.78 0.71
C ILE A 43 -3.23 12.47 1.00
N ASP A 44 -4.15 13.19 0.36
CA ASP A 44 -5.58 12.97 0.51
C ASP A 44 -5.98 11.57 0.04
N GLU A 45 -5.43 11.12 -1.10
CA GLU A 45 -5.65 9.77 -1.59
C GLU A 45 -5.08 8.71 -0.62
N ALA A 46 -3.90 8.95 -0.04
CA ALA A 46 -3.32 8.05 0.95
C ALA A 46 -4.23 7.88 2.18
N ILE A 47 -4.82 8.98 2.67
CA ILE A 47 -5.76 8.96 3.79
C ILE A 47 -7.00 8.13 3.42
N ARG A 48 -7.56 8.34 2.24
CA ARG A 48 -8.75 7.62 1.74
C ARG A 48 -8.49 6.11 1.63
N LEU A 49 -7.35 5.72 1.07
CA LEU A 49 -6.94 4.32 0.93
C LEU A 49 -6.71 3.66 2.30
N ALA A 50 -6.05 4.36 3.23
CA ALA A 50 -5.79 3.86 4.57
C ALA A 50 -7.10 3.67 5.38
N ALA A 51 -8.05 4.60 5.26
CA ALA A 51 -9.37 4.46 5.87
C ALA A 51 -10.09 3.21 5.35
N ARG A 52 -10.14 3.04 4.02
CA ARG A 52 -10.78 1.87 3.42
C ARG A 52 -10.08 0.56 3.77
N ALA A 53 -8.75 0.57 3.91
CA ALA A 53 -8.00 -0.60 4.36
C ALA A 53 -8.41 -1.02 5.78
N ARG A 54 -8.60 -0.06 6.70
CA ARG A 54 -9.07 -0.32 8.06
C ARG A 54 -10.50 -0.87 8.08
N GLU A 55 -11.40 -0.27 7.31
CA GLU A 55 -12.79 -0.77 7.18
C GLU A 55 -12.87 -2.23 6.73
N LEU A 56 -11.97 -2.64 5.83
CA LEU A 56 -11.92 -4.01 5.30
C LEU A 56 -11.15 -5.00 6.18
N ALA A 57 -10.45 -4.51 7.20
CA ALA A 57 -9.68 -5.32 8.14
C ALA A 57 -10.41 -5.54 9.49
N ALA A 58 -11.48 -4.79 9.73
CA ALA A 58 -12.43 -5.00 10.83
C ALA A 58 -13.30 -6.24 10.59
#